data_AF-A0A7C4K2W7-F1
#
_entry.id   AF-A0A7C4K2W7-F1
#
_cell.length_a   1.000
_cell.length_b   1.000
_cell.length_c   1.000
_cell.angle_alpha   90.00
_cell.angle_beta   90.00
_cell.angle_gamma   90.00
#
_symmetry.space_group_name_H-M   'P 1'
#
loop_
_entity.id
_entity.type
_entity.pdbx_description
1 polymer ?
#
loop_
_entity_poly.entity_id
_entity_poly.type
_entity_poly.pdbx_seq_one_letter_code
_entity_poly.pdbx_strand_id
1 'polypeptide(L)'
;MEAIAKKEVPMPKHTTEDRFGHLRTSIEIKPGERVSICRCGASKEWPFCDGVHKTLPNNLGPAVVTVILDDDRNESNKRTDA
;
A
#
# COMPACT_ATOMS: atom_id res chain seq x y z
N MET A 1 26.82 14.60 -13.64
CA MET A 1 26.06 13.34 -13.66
C MET A 1 25.70 13.01 -12.22
N GLU A 2 24.62 13.57 -11.71
CA GLU A 2 24.20 13.29 -10.33
C GLU A 2 23.51 11.92 -10.31
N ALA A 3 24.12 10.98 -9.60
CA ALA A 3 23.54 9.68 -9.35
C ALA A 3 22.29 9.88 -8.49
N ILE A 4 21.12 9.63 -9.08
CA ILE A 4 19.87 9.53 -8.33
C ILE A 4 20.01 8.30 -7.45
N ALA A 5 20.41 8.51 -6.19
CA ALA A 5 20.43 7.48 -5.18
C ALA A 5 19.01 6.89 -5.10
N LYS A 6 18.85 5.66 -5.60
CA LYS A 6 17.65 4.87 -5.37
C LYS A 6 17.55 4.68 -3.87
N LYS A 7 16.78 5.52 -3.17
CA LYS A 7 16.37 5.22 -1.80
C LYS A 7 15.64 3.89 -1.88
N GLU A 8 16.28 2.83 -1.41
CA GLU A 8 15.58 1.59 -1.10
C GLU A 8 14.57 1.94 -0.02
N VAL A 9 13.30 2.10 -0.43
CA VAL A 9 12.21 2.29 0.51
C VAL A 9 11.88 0.89 1.02
N PRO A 10 12.19 0.56 2.29
CA PRO A 10 11.85 -0.74 2.83
C PRO A 10 10.34 -0.93 2.75
N MET A 11 9.92 -2.16 2.51
CA MET A 11 8.51 -2.47 2.37
C MET A 11 7.74 -2.06 3.63
N PRO A 12 6.56 -1.45 3.48
CA PRO A 12 5.75 -1.05 4.63
C PRO A 12 5.45 -2.24 5.54
N LYS A 13 5.32 -1.97 6.84
CA LYS A 13 4.87 -3.00 7.77
C LYS A 13 3.43 -3.38 7.43
N HIS A 14 3.14 -4.66 7.52
CA HIS A 14 1.79 -5.17 7.39
C HIS A 14 1.54 -6.27 8.39
N THR A 15 0.27 -6.48 8.71
CA THR A 15 -0.21 -7.58 9.54
C THR A 15 -1.41 -8.20 8.89
N THR A 16 -1.53 -9.52 9.01
CA THR A 16 -2.66 -10.28 8.49
C THR A 16 -3.30 -11.04 9.63
N GLU A 17 -4.59 -10.84 9.82
CA GLU A 17 -5.36 -11.48 10.89
C GLU A 17 -6.73 -11.92 10.38
N ASP A 18 -7.28 -12.98 10.98
CA ASP A 18 -8.67 -13.35 10.77
C ASP A 18 -9.58 -12.40 11.55
N ARG A 19 -10.57 -11.81 10.87
CA ARG A 19 -11.68 -11.11 11.51
C ARG A 19 -13.01 -11.67 11.01
N PHE A 20 -13.68 -12.44 11.87
CA PHE A 20 -14.97 -13.07 11.61
C PHE A 20 -14.93 -14.04 10.42
N GLY A 21 -13.89 -14.88 10.32
CA GLY A 21 -13.72 -15.86 9.23
C GLY A 21 -13.21 -15.26 7.92
N HIS A 22 -12.78 -14.00 7.95
CA HIS A 22 -12.25 -13.30 6.80
C HIS A 22 -10.84 -12.79 7.09
N LEU A 23 -9.85 -13.26 6.33
CA LEU A 23 -8.49 -12.73 6.41
C LEU A 23 -8.46 -11.27 5.98
N ARG A 24 -7.94 -10.42 6.85
CA ARG A 24 -7.76 -8.98 6.60
C ARG A 24 -6.30 -8.63 6.77
N THR A 25 -5.79 -7.86 5.82
CA THR A 25 -4.43 -7.33 5.88
C THR A 25 -4.43 -5.83 6.05
N SER A 26 -3.79 -5.39 7.11
CA SER A 26 -3.59 -3.99 7.44
C SER A 26 -2.17 -3.62 7.05
N ILE A 27 -2.01 -2.45 6.41
CA ILE A 27 -0.71 -1.96 5.94
C ILE A 27 -0.52 -0.57 6.52
N GLU A 28 0.60 -0.35 7.20
CA GLU A 28 0.96 0.95 7.76
C GLU A 28 1.81 1.72 6.75
N ILE A 29 1.25 2.78 6.14
CA ILE A 29 1.91 3.57 5.10
C ILE A 29 2.03 5.01 5.60
N LYS A 30 3.21 5.62 5.47
CA LYS A 30 3.39 7.01 5.90
C LYS A 30 2.86 7.98 4.84
N PRO A 31 2.42 9.19 5.25
CA PRO A 31 2.11 10.24 4.30
C PRO A 31 3.28 10.54 3.35
N GLY A 32 2.98 10.75 2.07
CA GLY A 32 3.96 10.94 1.00
C GLY A 32 4.57 9.65 0.45
N GLU A 33 4.27 8.48 1.03
CA GLU A 33 4.73 7.20 0.51
C GLU A 33 3.78 6.64 -0.56
N ARG A 34 4.36 5.79 -1.42
CA ARG A 34 3.68 5.06 -2.49
C ARG A 34 4.02 3.59 -2.37
N VAL A 35 3.00 2.74 -2.46
CA VAL A 35 3.15 1.28 -2.41
C VAL A 35 2.36 0.60 -3.52
N SER A 36 2.86 -0.54 -3.99
CA SER A 36 2.19 -1.38 -4.98
C SER A 36 1.64 -2.63 -4.32
N ILE A 37 0.32 -2.80 -4.30
CA ILE A 37 -0.39 -3.92 -3.70
C ILE A 37 -0.64 -5.00 -4.76
N CYS A 38 -0.34 -6.24 -4.42
CA CYS A 38 -0.56 -7.38 -5.29
C CYS A 38 -2.06 -7.58 -5.54
N ARG A 39 -2.43 -7.74 -6.81
CA ARG A 39 -3.78 -8.18 -7.22
C ARG A 39 -3.78 -9.48 -8.01
N CYS A 40 -2.61 -10.02 -8.33
CA CYS A 40 -2.48 -11.25 -9.12
C CYS A 40 -2.50 -12.53 -8.27
N GLY A 41 -2.36 -12.41 -6.95
CA GLY A 41 -2.36 -13.54 -6.01
C GLY A 41 -1.09 -14.39 -5.98
N ALA A 42 -0.11 -14.15 -6.86
CA ALA A 42 1.09 -14.98 -6.99
C ALA A 42 2.36 -14.40 -6.31
N SER A 43 2.29 -13.20 -5.73
CA SER A 43 3.44 -12.53 -5.12
C SER A 43 3.98 -13.32 -3.93
N LYS A 44 5.31 -13.43 -3.83
CA LYS A 44 6.00 -14.00 -2.66
C LYS A 44 6.11 -13.01 -1.51
N GLU A 45 6.03 -11.72 -1.81
CA GLU A 45 6.06 -10.61 -0.86
C GLU A 45 4.63 -10.13 -0.52
N TRP A 46 3.67 -11.06 -0.45
CA TRP A 46 2.28 -10.73 -0.16
C TRP A 46 2.17 -9.93 1.16
N PRO A 47 1.41 -8.82 1.21
CA PRO A 47 0.37 -8.32 0.29
C PRO A 47 0.88 -7.46 -0.88
N PHE A 48 2.18 -7.26 -0.98
CA PHE A 48 2.77 -6.33 -1.92
C PHE A 48 3.11 -6.98 -3.26
N CYS A 49 3.30 -6.16 -4.29
CA CYS A 49 3.68 -6.61 -5.61
C CYS A 49 5.20 -6.72 -5.75
N ASP A 50 5.69 -7.94 -6.01
CA ASP A 50 7.09 -8.26 -6.32
C ASP A 50 7.39 -8.29 -7.84
N GLY A 51 6.36 -8.09 -8.68
CA GLY A 51 6.48 -8.08 -10.14
C GLY A 51 6.16 -9.40 -10.84
N VAL A 52 5.86 -10.48 -10.10
CA VAL A 52 5.52 -11.79 -10.70
C VAL A 52 4.31 -11.74 -11.64
N HIS A 53 3.42 -10.76 -11.47
CA HIS A 53 2.26 -10.58 -12.37
C HIS A 53 2.66 -10.46 -13.85
N LYS A 54 3.88 -9.99 -14.14
CA LYS A 54 4.40 -9.87 -15.51
C LYS A 54 4.65 -11.22 -16.18
N THR A 55 4.77 -12.30 -15.41
CA THR A 55 5.00 -13.65 -15.93
C THR A 55 3.72 -14.47 -16.05
N LEU A 56 2.57 -13.90 -15.68
CA LEU A 56 1.27 -14.58 -15.73
C LEU A 56 0.55 -14.27 -17.04
N PRO A 57 -0.28 -15.19 -17.58
CA PRO A 57 -0.99 -15.00 -18.84
C PRO A 57 -2.26 -14.14 -18.71
N ASN A 58 -2.29 -13.21 -17.74
CA ASN A 58 -3.43 -12.33 -17.48
C ASN A 58 -2.98 -10.85 -17.47
N ASN A 59 -3.94 -9.93 -17.63
CA ASN A 59 -3.67 -8.49 -17.65
C ASN A 59 -3.79 -7.86 -16.25
N LEU A 60 -3.36 -8.56 -15.20
CA LEU A 60 -3.43 -8.05 -13.83
C LEU A 60 -2.17 -7.24 -13.51
N GLY A 61 -2.36 -5.98 -13.15
CA GLY A 61 -1.32 -5.13 -12.55
C GLY A 61 -1.59 -4.89 -11.06
N PRO A 62 -0.60 -4.39 -10.30
CA PRO A 62 -0.79 -4.01 -8.91
C PRO A 62 -1.83 -2.89 -8.76
N ALA A 63 -2.45 -2.79 -7.59
CA ALA A 63 -3.09 -1.55 -7.17
C ALA A 63 -2.01 -0.64 -6.58
N VAL A 64 -1.87 0.56 -7.13
CA VAL A 64 -0.90 1.54 -6.63
C VAL A 64 -1.62 2.45 -5.64
N VAL A 65 -1.17 2.43 -4.40
CA VAL A 65 -1.68 3.29 -3.32
C VAL A 65 -0.66 4.38 -3.07
N THR A 66 -1.11 5.64 -3.06
CA THR A 66 -0.29 6.81 -2.71
C THR A 66 -0.99 7.56 -1.59
N VAL A 67 -0.29 7.79 -0.48
CA VAL A 67 -0.84 8.58 0.63
C VAL A 67 -0.47 10.03 0.37
N ILE A 68 -1.46 10.85 0.02
CA ILE A 68 -1.25 12.26 -0.28
C ILE A 68 -1.15 13.02 1.05
N LEU A 69 -0.18 13.92 1.12
CA LEU A 69 -0.11 14.94 2.16
C LEU A 69 -1.08 16.06 1.77
N ASP A 70 -2.33 15.94 2.18
CA ASP A 70 -3.24 17.09 2.08
C ASP A 70 -2.92 18.03 3.24
N ASP A 71 -2.44 19.24 2.93
CA ASP A 71 -2.16 20.30 3.91
C ASP A 71 -3.46 20.86 4.53
N ASP A 72 -4.63 20.40 4.08
CA ASP A 72 -5.93 20.90 4.49
C ASP A 72 -6.60 19.97 5.51
N ARG A 73 -5.99 19.85 6.69
CA ARG A 73 -6.82 19.75 7.91
C ARG A 73 -7.55 21.08 8.12
N ASN A 74 -8.49 21.41 7.22
CA ASN A 74 -9.59 22.27 7.60
C ASN A 74 -10.44 21.46 8.59
N GLU A 75 -10.34 21.88 9.84
CA GLU A 75 -10.96 21.43 11.07
C GLU A 75 -12.50 21.32 10.99
N SER A 76 -13.01 20.43 10.13
CA SER A 76 -14.44 20.33 9.83
C SER A 76 -15.06 18.99 10.22
N ASN A 77 -14.35 18.15 10.96
CA ASN A 77 -14.94 17.02 11.68
C ASN A 77 -14.75 17.16 13.20
N LYS A 78 -15.12 18.34 13.74
CA LYS A 78 -15.61 18.41 15.12
C LYS A 78 -16.89 17.58 15.18
N ARG A 79 -16.77 16.32 15.62
CA ARG A 79 -17.89 15.65 16.27
C ARG A 79 -18.15 16.43 17.56
N THR A 80 -18.99 17.46 17.47
CA THR A 80 -19.68 17.97 18.65
C THR A 80 -20.79 16.98 18.93
N ASP A 81 -20.48 15.94 19.71
CA ASP A 81 -21.51 15.16 20.40
C ASP A 81 -21.93 16.02 21.60
N ALA A 82 -23.06 16.73 21.42
CA ALA A 82 -23.83 17.37 22.48
C ALA A 82 -24.80 16.36 23.11
#